data_AF-J1JSG9-F1
#
_entry.id   AF-J1JSG9-F1
#
_cell.length_a   1.000
_cell.length_b   1.000
_cell.length_c   1.000
_cell.angle_alpha   90.00
_cell.angle_beta   90.00
_cell.angle_gamma   90.00
#
_symmetry.space_group_name_H-M   'P 1'
#
loop_
_entity.id
_entity.type
_entity.pdbx_description
1 polymer ?
#
loop_
_entity_poly.entity_id
_entity_poly.type
_entity_poly.pdbx_seq_one_letter_code
_entity_poly.pdbx_strand_id
1 'polypeptide(L)'
;MNKPVFIKSDEILLVMCDDERESIAKSGPLFEESDIIDFIDETDNAVQILRIEPTTNRCEDISEDIAEFYIKEREQKCFDGIIPHNFVKDSDAYGFFLEEIEKQRYQDKIYGTYEEQNRLTLWDVLPNYPNYTGRF
;
A
#
# COMPACT_ATOMS: atom_id res chain seq x y z
N MET A 1 -15.59 21.99 -4.66
CA MET A 1 -15.99 20.66 -4.17
C MET A 1 -15.25 20.44 -2.86
N ASN A 2 -15.96 20.26 -1.76
CA ASN A 2 -15.32 19.95 -0.48
C ASN A 2 -14.72 18.54 -0.61
N LYS A 3 -13.42 18.39 -0.34
CA LYS A 3 -12.81 17.06 -0.23
C LYS A 3 -13.54 16.28 0.88
N PRO A 4 -13.82 14.98 0.70
CA PRO A 4 -14.37 14.17 1.78
C PRO A 4 -13.38 14.20 2.95
N VAL A 5 -13.90 14.46 4.15
CA VAL A 5 -13.09 14.46 5.39
C VAL A 5 -13.01 13.03 5.88
N PHE A 6 -11.81 12.53 6.12
CA PHE A 6 -11.58 11.15 6.56
C PHE A 6 -11.86 10.99 8.07
N ILE A 7 -11.48 11.98 8.87
CA ILE A 7 -11.83 12.09 10.30
C ILE A 7 -12.49 13.45 10.51
N LYS A 8 -13.76 13.48 10.91
CA LYS A 8 -14.49 14.75 11.13
C LYS A 8 -13.91 15.55 12.30
N SER A 9 -14.24 16.83 12.38
CA SER A 9 -13.77 17.71 13.46
C SER A 9 -14.23 17.29 14.86
N ASP A 10 -15.31 16.52 14.95
CA ASP A 10 -15.86 15.93 16.16
C ASP A 10 -15.41 14.48 16.38
N GLU A 11 -14.57 13.93 15.50
CA GLU A 11 -14.01 12.58 15.61
C GLU A 11 -12.54 12.61 16.05
N ILE A 12 -12.08 11.48 16.60
CA ILE A 12 -10.71 11.27 17.05
C ILE A 12 -10.17 10.05 16.32
N LEU A 13 -8.98 10.19 15.75
CA LEU A 13 -8.16 9.08 15.29
C LEU A 13 -7.30 8.60 16.47
N LEU A 14 -7.41 7.33 16.83
CA LEU A 14 -6.59 6.69 17.84
C LEU A 14 -5.74 5.61 17.17
N VAL A 15 -4.43 5.72 17.30
CA VAL A 15 -3.47 4.72 16.85
C VAL A 15 -2.95 3.99 18.08
N MET A 16 -3.28 2.70 18.16
CA MET A 16 -2.83 1.82 19.23
C MET A 16 -1.53 1.16 18.81
N CYS A 17 -0.53 1.25 19.67
CA CYS A 17 0.77 0.63 19.48
C CYS A 17 0.93 -0.59 20.39
N ASP A 18 1.88 -1.46 20.05
CA ASP A 18 2.19 -2.65 20.85
C ASP A 18 2.68 -2.29 22.27
N ASP A 19 3.36 -1.14 22.42
CA ASP A 19 3.55 -0.47 23.71
C ASP A 19 2.39 0.51 23.96
N GLU A 20 1.54 0.20 24.94
CA GLU A 20 0.41 1.05 25.35
C GLU A 20 0.84 2.49 25.68
N ARG A 21 2.10 2.73 26.07
CA ARG A 21 2.63 4.07 26.38
C ARG A 21 2.88 4.92 25.15
N GLU A 22 2.92 4.31 23.97
CA GLU A 22 3.22 4.95 22.69
C GLU A 22 1.98 5.11 21.81
N SER A 23 0.81 4.72 22.32
CA SER A 23 -0.45 4.96 21.60
C SER A 23 -0.71 6.46 21.49
N ILE A 24 -0.94 6.94 20.27
CA ILE A 24 -1.17 8.36 19.98
C ILE A 24 -2.59 8.60 19.50
N ALA A 25 -3.12 9.79 19.80
CA ALA A 25 -4.45 10.19 19.36
C ALA A 25 -4.42 11.60 18.79
N LYS A 26 -5.23 11.82 17.75
CA LYS A 26 -5.37 13.11 17.08
C LYS A 26 -6.84 13.40 16.81
N SER A 27 -7.30 14.54 17.32
CA SER A 27 -8.62 15.06 16.95
C SER A 27 -8.61 15.50 15.49
N GLY A 28 -9.71 15.29 14.79
CA GLY A 28 -9.89 15.81 13.44
C GLY A 28 -9.97 17.35 13.41
N PRO A 29 -10.14 17.93 12.21
CA PRO A 29 -10.38 17.24 10.95
C PRO A 29 -9.10 16.74 10.26
N LEU A 30 -9.15 15.54 9.68
CA LEU A 30 -8.14 15.02 8.75
C LEU A 30 -8.76 14.85 7.36
N PHE A 31 -8.15 15.47 6.35
CA PHE A 31 -8.74 15.58 5.01
C PHE A 31 -8.11 14.66 3.97
N GLU A 32 -6.87 14.23 4.19
CA GLU A 32 -6.10 13.42 3.24
C GLU A 32 -5.64 12.12 3.92
N GLU A 33 -5.64 11.02 3.17
CA GLU A 33 -5.16 9.71 3.62
C GLU A 33 -3.65 9.76 3.93
N SER A 34 -2.90 10.54 3.16
CA SER A 34 -1.48 10.80 3.40
C SER A 34 -1.21 11.43 4.77
N ASP A 35 -2.07 12.35 5.22
CA ASP A 35 -1.93 12.97 6.56
C ASP A 35 -2.11 11.94 7.68
N ILE A 36 -2.91 10.91 7.44
CA ILE A 36 -3.15 9.82 8.38
C ILE A 36 -1.95 8.89 8.40
N ILE A 37 -1.43 8.52 7.22
CA ILE A 37 -0.26 7.67 7.09
C ILE A 37 0.97 8.34 7.73
N ASP A 38 1.21 9.62 7.45
CA ASP A 38 2.32 10.37 8.03
C ASP A 38 2.19 10.44 9.56
N PHE A 39 0.97 10.58 10.10
CA PHE A 39 0.72 10.54 11.54
C PHE A 39 0.98 9.15 12.15
N ILE A 40 0.61 8.07 11.44
CA ILE A 40 0.88 6.70 11.90
C ILE A 40 2.38 6.41 11.87
N ASP A 41 3.09 6.88 10.84
CA ASP A 41 4.55 6.75 10.69
C ASP A 41 5.32 7.51 11.80
N GLU A 42 4.68 8.39 12.59
CA GLU A 42 5.28 8.98 13.81
C GLU A 42 5.44 7.96 14.94
N THR A 43 4.76 6.81 14.87
CA THR A 43 4.84 5.71 15.84
C THR A 43 5.79 4.61 15.38
N ASP A 44 6.36 3.85 16.32
CA ASP A 44 7.22 2.72 15.98
C ASP A 44 6.43 1.54 15.41
N ASN A 45 5.44 1.02 16.15
CA ASN A 45 4.66 -0.14 15.74
C ASN A 45 3.17 0.02 16.06
N ALA A 46 2.42 0.56 15.10
CA ALA A 46 0.96 0.57 15.15
C ALA A 46 0.38 -0.84 14.93
N VAL A 47 -0.53 -1.23 15.81
CA VAL A 47 -1.22 -2.53 15.84
C VAL A 47 -2.68 -2.39 15.46
N GLN A 48 -3.33 -1.27 15.83
CA GLN A 48 -4.75 -1.06 15.55
C GLN A 48 -5.04 0.43 15.39
N ILE A 49 -5.97 0.77 14.49
CA ILE A 49 -6.37 2.14 14.20
C ILE A 49 -7.87 2.26 14.37
N LEU A 50 -8.27 3.15 15.29
CA LEU A 50 -9.65 3.34 15.67
C LEU A 50 -10.12 4.75 15.33
N ARG A 51 -11.31 4.86 14.75
CA ARG A 51 -12.07 6.10 14.63
C ARG A 51 -13.07 6.17 15.78
N ILE A 52 -12.96 7.21 16.60
CA ILE A 52 -13.82 7.43 17.75
C ILE A 52 -14.69 8.65 17.51
N GLU A 53 -16.00 8.50 17.64
CA GLU A 53 -16.99 9.57 17.60
C GLU A 53 -17.54 9.77 19.03
N PRO A 54 -16.99 10.72 19.81
CA PRO A 54 -17.31 10.88 21.23
C PRO A 54 -18.78 11.25 21.47
N THR A 55 -19.39 12.01 20.55
CA THR A 55 -20.78 12.48 20.67
C THR A 55 -21.79 11.33 20.64
N THR A 56 -21.54 10.31 19.82
CA THR A 56 -22.40 9.12 19.70
C THR A 56 -21.82 7.92 20.43
N ASN A 57 -20.66 8.06 21.06
CA ASN A 57 -19.88 6.99 21.68
C ASN A 57 -19.66 5.79 20.73
N ARG A 58 -19.41 6.08 19.45
CA ARG A 58 -19.09 5.05 18.44
C ARG A 58 -17.58 4.89 18.36
N CYS A 59 -17.15 3.64 18.25
CA CYS A 59 -15.77 3.27 18.01
C CYS A 59 -15.79 2.31 16.82
N GLU A 60 -15.08 2.67 15.76
CA GLU A 60 -14.97 1.91 14.52
C GLU A 60 -13.51 1.54 14.31
N ASP A 61 -13.25 0.25 14.08
CA ASP A 61 -11.93 -0.21 13.66
C ASP A 61 -11.79 0.01 12.16
N ILE A 62 -10.84 0.87 11.79
CA ILE A 62 -10.56 1.26 10.40
C ILE A 62 -9.18 0.76 9.96
N SER A 63 -8.59 -0.18 10.70
CA SER A 63 -7.24 -0.69 10.43
C SER A 63 -7.11 -1.27 9.03
N GLU A 64 -8.12 -2.02 8.56
CA GLU A 64 -8.13 -2.64 7.24
C GLU A 64 -8.20 -1.58 6.12
N ASP A 65 -9.12 -0.61 6.24
CA ASP A 65 -9.23 0.50 5.29
C ASP A 65 -7.90 1.26 5.19
N ILE A 66 -7.28 1.57 6.34
CA ILE A 66 -6.00 2.26 6.37
C ILE A 66 -4.86 1.38 5.83
N ALA A 67 -4.89 0.07 6.05
CA ALA A 67 -3.88 -0.84 5.51
C ALA A 67 -3.89 -0.83 3.97
N GLU A 68 -5.07 -0.82 3.33
CA GLU A 68 -5.19 -0.71 1.88
C GLU A 68 -4.56 0.60 1.37
N PHE A 69 -4.83 1.73 2.03
CA PHE A 69 -4.22 3.01 1.68
C PHE A 69 -2.72 3.03 1.93
N TYR A 70 -2.27 2.46 3.04
CA TYR A 70 -0.85 2.39 3.39
C TYR A 70 -0.06 1.62 2.34
N ILE A 71 -0.58 0.48 1.88
CA ILE A 71 0.07 -0.34 0.85
C ILE A 71 0.14 0.44 -0.47
N LYS A 72 -0.90 1.18 -0.86
CA LYS A 72 -0.88 1.99 -2.09
C LYS A 72 0.14 3.12 -2.02
N GLU A 73 0.20 3.85 -0.92
CA GLU A 73 1.14 4.97 -0.73
C GLU A 73 2.58 4.52 -0.51
N ARG A 74 2.79 3.33 0.06
CA ARG A 74 4.10 2.76 0.39
C ARG A 74 4.41 1.49 -0.39
N GLU A 75 3.85 1.34 -1.59
CA GLU A 75 3.88 0.10 -2.40
C GLU A 75 5.28 -0.49 -2.53
N GLN A 76 6.27 0.35 -2.88
CA GLN A 76 7.66 -0.09 -3.02
C GLN A 76 8.25 -0.63 -1.71
N LYS A 77 7.96 0.01 -0.57
CA LYS A 77 8.43 -0.46 0.74
C LYS A 77 7.78 -1.79 1.12
N CYS A 78 6.49 -1.93 0.84
CA CYS A 78 5.75 -3.18 1.04
C CYS A 78 6.30 -4.30 0.16
N PHE A 79 6.61 -4.00 -1.10
CA PHE A 79 7.24 -4.94 -2.04
C PHE A 79 8.62 -5.41 -1.54
N ASP A 80 9.40 -4.50 -0.97
CA ASP A 80 10.71 -4.79 -0.38
C ASP A 80 10.62 -5.50 0.99
N GLY A 81 9.40 -5.74 1.50
CA GLY A 81 9.13 -6.40 2.77
C GLY A 81 9.44 -5.53 4.01
N ILE A 82 9.57 -4.21 3.82
CA ILE A 82 9.84 -3.24 4.88
C ILE A 82 8.50 -2.70 5.37
N ILE A 83 7.89 -3.41 6.32
CA ILE A 83 6.59 -3.05 6.90
C ILE A 83 6.79 -2.72 8.37
N PRO A 84 6.71 -1.44 8.76
CA PRO A 84 6.98 -1.03 10.13
C PRO A 84 5.84 -1.38 11.10
N HIS A 85 4.61 -1.55 10.60
CA HIS A 85 3.43 -1.66 11.44
C HIS A 85 2.70 -3.00 11.28
N ASN A 86 2.36 -3.61 12.42
CA ASN A 86 1.65 -4.88 12.47
C ASN A 86 0.26 -4.81 11.84
N PHE A 87 -0.47 -3.70 11.98
CA PHE A 87 -1.82 -3.58 11.38
C PHE A 87 -1.81 -3.78 9.86
N VAL A 88 -0.72 -3.39 9.17
CA VAL A 88 -0.56 -3.62 7.73
C VAL A 88 -0.24 -5.09 7.48
N LYS A 89 0.72 -5.64 8.22
CA LYS A 89 1.19 -7.02 8.03
C LYS A 89 0.08 -8.05 8.26
N ASP A 90 -0.81 -7.79 9.21
CA ASP A 90 -1.90 -8.67 9.61
C ASP A 90 -3.21 -8.37 8.85
N SER A 91 -3.21 -7.40 7.93
CA SER A 91 -4.37 -7.03 7.11
C SER A 91 -4.64 -8.04 5.98
N ASP A 92 -5.92 -8.15 5.60
CA ASP A 92 -6.31 -8.92 4.42
C ASP A 92 -5.77 -8.25 3.14
N ALA A 93 -5.74 -6.91 3.10
CA ALA A 93 -5.18 -6.11 2.02
C ALA A 93 -3.73 -6.47 1.70
N TYR A 94 -2.90 -6.68 2.71
CA TYR A 94 -1.51 -7.12 2.51
C TYR A 94 -1.43 -8.57 2.00
N GLY A 95 -2.32 -9.44 2.46
CA GLY A 95 -2.48 -10.78 1.90
C GLY A 95 -2.78 -10.75 0.41
N PHE A 96 -3.76 -9.96 -0.02
CA PHE A 96 -4.08 -9.78 -1.44
C PHE A 96 -2.92 -9.20 -2.26
N PHE A 97 -2.20 -8.23 -1.70
CA PHE A 97 -1.01 -7.65 -2.33
C PHE A 97 0.07 -8.71 -2.59
N LEU A 98 0.34 -9.61 -1.62
CA LEU A 98 1.29 -10.70 -1.80
C LEU A 98 0.83 -11.72 -2.85
N GLU A 99 -0.46 -12.07 -2.87
CA GLU A 99 -1.03 -12.96 -3.89
C GLU A 99 -0.89 -12.38 -5.30
N GLU A 100 -1.07 -11.07 -5.46
CA GLU A 100 -0.91 -10.38 -6.74
C GLU A 100 0.55 -10.43 -7.21
N ILE A 101 1.52 -10.21 -6.32
CA ILE A 101 2.95 -10.34 -6.62
C ILE A 101 3.29 -11.78 -7.03
N GLU A 102 2.78 -12.78 -6.31
CA GLU A 102 3.05 -14.19 -6.65
C GLU A 102 2.44 -14.55 -8.00
N LYS A 103 1.23 -14.09 -8.28
CA LYS A 103 0.57 -14.27 -9.57
C LYS A 103 1.37 -13.65 -10.70
N GLN A 104 1.88 -12.42 -10.53
CA GLN A 104 2.76 -11.78 -11.51
C GLN A 104 4.02 -12.60 -11.75
N ARG A 105 4.71 -13.05 -10.68
CA ARG A 105 5.90 -13.92 -10.79
C ARG A 105 5.61 -15.22 -11.53
N TYR A 106 4.45 -15.82 -11.29
CA TYR A 106 4.02 -17.02 -12.01
C TYR A 106 3.80 -16.72 -13.50
N GLN A 107 3.10 -15.62 -13.84
CA GLN A 107 2.90 -15.22 -15.23
C GLN A 107 4.24 -14.96 -15.93
N ASP A 108 5.14 -14.21 -15.29
CA ASP A 108 6.48 -13.93 -15.82
C ASP A 108 7.30 -15.20 -16.05
N LYS A 109 7.17 -16.20 -15.16
CA LYS A 109 7.84 -17.49 -15.34
C LYS A 109 7.28 -18.30 -16.51
N ILE A 110 5.97 -18.26 -16.75
CA ILE A 110 5.31 -19.04 -17.81
C ILE A 110 5.46 -18.39 -19.17
N TYR A 111 5.37 -17.06 -19.23
CA TYR A 111 5.25 -16.31 -20.48
C TYR A 111 6.45 -15.39 -20.77
N GLY A 112 7.43 -15.29 -19.85
CA GLY A 112 8.47 -14.26 -19.87
C GLY A 112 7.96 -12.96 -19.21
N THR A 113 8.85 -12.08 -18.78
CA THR A 113 8.43 -10.79 -18.21
C THR A 113 7.69 -9.94 -19.25
N TYR A 114 6.92 -8.94 -18.81
CA TYR A 114 6.30 -7.98 -19.75
C TYR A 114 7.32 -7.37 -20.73
N GLU A 115 8.53 -7.07 -20.26
CA GLU A 115 9.63 -6.54 -21.08
C GLU A 115 10.17 -7.57 -22.08
N GLU A 116 10.22 -8.84 -21.71
CA GLU A 116 10.60 -9.94 -22.62
C GLU A 116 9.53 -10.21 -23.66
N GLN A 117 8.25 -10.15 -23.27
CA GLN A 117 7.10 -10.36 -24.15
C GLN A 117 6.91 -9.21 -25.16
N ASN A 118 7.13 -7.97 -24.73
CA ASN A 118 6.96 -6.78 -25.57
C ASN A 118 8.28 -6.25 -26.15
N ARG A 119 9.33 -7.06 -26.10
CA ARG A 119 10.58 -6.78 -26.80
C ARG A 119 10.37 -6.98 -28.29
N LEU A 120 9.93 -5.91 -28.96
CA LEU A 120 10.03 -5.82 -30.41
C LEU A 120 11.51 -5.90 -30.77
N THR A 121 11.88 -6.93 -31.52
CA THR A 121 13.19 -6.98 -32.14
C THR A 121 13.16 -6.10 -33.40
N LEU A 122 14.32 -5.60 -33.85
CA LEU A 122 14.42 -4.83 -35.10
C LEU A 122 13.84 -5.60 -36.31
N TRP A 123 13.79 -6.93 -36.22
CA TRP A 123 13.16 -7.83 -37.19
C TRP A 123 11.64 -7.71 -37.26
N ASP A 124 10.99 -7.45 -36.13
CA ASP A 124 9.53 -7.37 -36.03
C ASP A 124 9.00 -6.03 -36.60
N VAL A 125 9.87 -5.02 -36.70
CA VAL A 125 9.51 -3.66 -37.13
C VAL A 125 10.00 -3.34 -38.55
N LEU A 126 11.09 -3.98 -39.02
CA LEU A 126 11.68 -3.72 -40.33
C LEU A 126 11.57 -4.95 -41.25
N PRO A 127 10.71 -4.93 -42.28
CA PRO A 127 10.44 -6.08 -43.15
C PRO A 127 11.64 -6.52 -44.02
N ASN A 128 12.78 -5.83 -43.98
CA ASN A 128 14.00 -6.14 -44.74
C ASN A 128 15.27 -5.98 -43.89
N TYR A 129 15.24 -6.33 -42.60
CA TYR A 129 16.47 -6.28 -41.80
C TYR A 129 17.50 -7.32 -42.32
N PRO A 130 18.78 -6.97 -42.56
CA PRO A 130 19.74 -7.91 -43.17
C PRO A 130 20.27 -8.93 -42.14
N ASN A 131 20.30 -10.21 -42.52
CA ASN A 131 20.95 -11.28 -41.75
C ASN A 131 22.47 -11.14 -41.83
N TYR A 132 23.09 -10.37 -40.94
CA TYR A 132 24.52 -10.51 -40.69
C TYR A 132 24.76 -11.65 -39.71
N THR A 133 24.75 -12.90 -40.21
CA THR A 133 25.37 -14.03 -39.50
C THR A 133 26.88 -13.84 -39.56
N GLY A 134 27.41 -13.03 -38.65
CA GLY A 134 28.84 -12.95 -38.40
C GLY A 134 29.31 -14.26 -37.79
N ARG A 135 29.90 -15.14 -38.61
CA ARG A 135 30.80 -16.18 -38.14
C ARG A 135 32.02 -15.48 -37.52
N PHE A 136 32.18 -15.61 -36.20
CA PHE A 136 33.49 -15.56 -35.56
C PHE A 136 33.98 -16.99 -35.35
#